data_AF-A0A2V1JPR6-F1
#
_entry.id   AF-A0A2V1JPR6-F1
#
_cell.length_a   1.000
_cell.length_b   1.000
_cell.length_c   1.000
_cell.angle_alpha   90.00
_cell.angle_beta   90.00
_cell.angle_gamma   90.00
#
_symmetry.space_group_name_H-M   'P 1'
#
loop_
_entity.id
_entity.type
_entity.pdbx_description
1 polymer ?
#
loop_
_entity_poly.entity_id
_entity_poly.type
_entity_poly.pdbx_seq_one_letter_code
_entity_poly.pdbx_strand_id
1 'polypeptide(L)'
;MTLVTSLCEILHVSEHELLTASDDMHQREIEEQSRGYLRILKGYTWITYICYLAVLIPCFIGNLVTEHRLSWFFIVVGGLAMIFSFINVPVMTKTRRAEKCFWCFYGSLIYMLCVCRIVLGGDWLIMSLLGISFGLLSVFLPIILCSWKSNWPILHHKGLICLGIDTVLAYLMVFFGCLFYVKGVTGAIIAQNLWVLTIFVILAWLIFVVFRYIRCSRLMKTSITVALCGVWMFLADTMVSIAYSSRIVRPGVNFHNWMDFGGQNIGLVILIVGAVMIAASMIRDMRK
;
A
#
# COMPACT_ATOMS: atom_id res chain seq x y z
N MET A 1 -4.67 -48.07 -31.41
CA MET A 1 -3.36 -48.44 -30.85
C MET A 1 -2.61 -47.15 -30.58
N THR A 2 -2.22 -46.92 -29.33
CA THR A 2 -1.51 -45.70 -28.96
C THR A 2 -0.10 -45.74 -29.57
N LEU A 3 0.41 -44.61 -30.03
CA LEU A 3 1.73 -44.49 -30.67
C LEU A 3 2.87 -45.11 -29.81
N VAL A 4 2.66 -45.16 -28.50
CA VAL A 4 3.54 -45.73 -27.47
C VAL A 4 3.70 -47.25 -27.61
N THR A 5 2.62 -48.00 -27.89
CA THR A 5 2.70 -49.47 -27.99
C THR A 5 3.47 -49.94 -29.23
N SER A 6 3.32 -49.23 -30.35
CA SER A 6 4.07 -49.54 -31.59
C SER A 6 5.57 -49.24 -31.47
N LEU A 7 5.94 -48.24 -30.66
CA LEU A 7 7.34 -47.94 -30.33
C LEU A 7 7.96 -48.99 -29.40
N CYS A 8 7.22 -49.45 -28.39
CA CYS A 8 7.67 -50.49 -27.45
C CYS A 8 7.94 -51.84 -28.15
N GLU A 9 7.11 -52.19 -29.13
CA GLU A 9 7.26 -53.41 -29.94
C GLU A 9 8.49 -53.37 -30.85
N ILE A 10 8.81 -52.20 -31.44
CA ILE A 10 10.01 -52.01 -32.28
C ILE A 10 11.28 -51.95 -31.43
N LEU A 11 11.22 -51.38 -30.23
CA LEU A 11 12.38 -51.24 -29.34
C LEU A 11 12.64 -52.49 -28.47
N HIS A 12 11.76 -53.50 -28.50
CA HIS A 12 11.78 -54.67 -27.59
C HIS A 12 11.82 -54.30 -26.09
N VAL A 13 11.21 -53.18 -25.70
CA VAL A 13 11.23 -52.65 -24.32
C VAL A 13 9.80 -52.52 -23.80
N SER A 14 9.60 -52.78 -22.49
CA SER A 14 8.28 -52.67 -21.88
C SER A 14 7.83 -51.21 -21.75
N GLU A 15 6.52 -50.95 -21.87
CA GLU A 15 5.96 -49.58 -21.78
C GLU A 15 6.35 -48.87 -20.47
N HIS A 16 6.45 -49.61 -19.36
CA HIS A 16 6.84 -49.06 -18.06
C HIS A 16 8.32 -48.61 -18.02
N GLU A 17 9.22 -49.36 -18.65
CA GLU A 17 10.64 -48.98 -18.75
C GLU A 17 10.83 -47.76 -19.65
N LEU A 18 10.07 -47.68 -20.74
CA LEU A 18 10.11 -46.53 -21.65
C LEU A 18 9.59 -45.25 -20.98
N LEU A 19 8.49 -45.35 -20.22
CA LEU A 19 7.96 -44.23 -19.43
C LEU A 19 8.92 -43.80 -18.32
N THR A 20 9.52 -44.75 -17.59
CA THR A 20 10.49 -44.45 -16.53
C THR A 20 11.74 -43.78 -17.10
N ALA A 21 12.24 -44.24 -18.25
CA ALA A 21 13.39 -43.61 -18.92
C ALA A 21 13.07 -42.20 -19.46
N SER A 22 11.84 -41.98 -19.95
CA SER A 22 11.38 -40.66 -20.38
C SER A 22 11.26 -39.68 -19.21
N ASP A 23 10.69 -40.12 -18.09
CA ASP A 23 10.56 -39.31 -16.88
C ASP A 23 11.95 -38.98 -16.29
N ASP A 24 12.87 -39.95 -16.26
CA ASP A 24 14.26 -39.74 -15.81
C ASP A 24 15.01 -38.70 -16.66
N MET A 25 14.82 -38.73 -17.98
CA MET A 25 15.41 -37.74 -18.89
C MET A 25 14.81 -36.35 -18.67
N HIS A 26 13.49 -36.26 -18.49
CA HIS A 26 12.82 -34.99 -18.21
C HIS A 26 13.24 -34.40 -16.85
N GLN A 27 13.39 -35.26 -15.83
CA GLN A 27 13.86 -34.88 -14.49
C GLN A 27 15.28 -34.29 -14.55
N ARG A 28 16.17 -34.89 -15.32
CA ARG A 28 17.55 -34.39 -15.52
C ARG A 28 17.58 -33.04 -16.21
N GLU A 29 16.74 -32.82 -17.22
CA GLU A 29 16.67 -31.53 -17.91
C GLU A 29 16.21 -30.41 -16.96
N ILE A 30 15.20 -30.68 -16.12
CA ILE A 30 14.74 -29.75 -15.08
C ILE A 30 15.86 -29.46 -14.06
N GLU A 31 16.60 -30.49 -13.64
CA GLU A 31 17.74 -30.32 -12.74
C GLU A 31 18.85 -29.45 -13.35
N GLU A 32 19.23 -29.70 -14.60
CA GLU A 32 20.26 -28.92 -15.29
C GLU A 32 19.85 -27.46 -15.48
N GLN A 33 18.60 -27.22 -15.88
CA GLN A 33 18.02 -25.87 -15.97
C GLN A 33 18.01 -25.17 -14.59
N SER A 34 17.69 -25.89 -13.51
CA SER A 34 17.75 -25.34 -12.15
C SER A 34 19.17 -24.97 -11.73
N ARG A 35 20.18 -25.79 -12.08
CA ARG A 35 21.59 -25.52 -11.80
C ARG A 35 22.12 -24.34 -12.63
N GLY A 36 21.68 -24.20 -13.87
CA GLY A 36 21.96 -23.04 -14.73
C GLY A 36 21.38 -21.76 -14.14
N TYR A 37 20.11 -21.77 -13.77
CA TYR A 37 19.43 -20.65 -13.13
C TYR A 37 20.11 -20.24 -11.81
N LEU A 38 20.46 -21.19 -10.95
CA LEU A 38 21.17 -20.92 -9.70
C LEU A 38 22.57 -20.33 -9.93
N ARG A 39 23.27 -20.73 -11.00
CA ARG A 39 24.58 -20.14 -11.36
C ARG A 39 24.44 -18.68 -11.77
N ILE A 40 23.45 -18.36 -12.61
CA ILE A 40 23.15 -16.97 -13.01
C ILE A 40 22.79 -16.13 -11.78
N LEU A 41 21.95 -16.67 -10.90
CA LEU A 41 21.51 -15.98 -9.69
C LEU A 41 22.67 -15.68 -8.73
N LYS A 42 23.59 -16.65 -8.55
CA LYS A 42 24.81 -16.47 -7.76
C LYS A 42 25.71 -15.40 -8.37
N GLY A 43 25.91 -15.42 -9.69
CA GLY A 43 26.70 -14.42 -10.40
C GLY A 43 26.11 -13.02 -10.25
N TYR A 44 24.81 -12.87 -10.47
CA TYR A 44 24.09 -11.61 -10.28
C TYR A 44 24.25 -11.07 -8.85
N THR A 45 24.01 -11.91 -7.84
CA THR A 45 24.13 -11.52 -6.42
C THR A 45 25.55 -11.06 -6.11
N TRP A 46 26.57 -11.80 -6.56
CA TRP A 46 27.98 -11.43 -6.38
C TRP A 46 28.34 -10.09 -7.04
N ILE A 47 27.88 -9.86 -8.27
CA ILE A 47 28.09 -8.58 -8.96
C ILE A 47 27.47 -7.44 -8.16
N THR A 48 26.22 -7.58 -7.70
CA THR A 48 25.59 -6.52 -6.89
C THR A 48 26.32 -6.27 -5.57
N TYR A 49 26.87 -7.30 -4.93
CA TYR A 49 27.65 -7.15 -3.69
C TYR A 49 28.97 -6.42 -3.93
N ILE A 50 29.66 -6.71 -5.04
CA ILE A 50 30.85 -5.97 -5.45
C ILE A 50 30.50 -4.50 -5.69
N CYS A 51 29.39 -4.21 -6.36
CA CYS A 51 28.92 -2.83 -6.56
C CYS A 51 28.63 -2.12 -5.22
N TYR A 52 27.98 -2.78 -4.26
CA TYR A 52 27.73 -2.20 -2.95
C TYR A 52 29.02 -1.92 -2.19
N LEU A 53 29.99 -2.84 -2.25
CA LEU A 53 31.29 -2.66 -1.62
C LEU A 53 32.08 -1.52 -2.27
N ALA A 54 32.00 -1.39 -3.60
CA ALA A 54 32.64 -0.33 -4.37
C ALA A 54 32.07 1.07 -4.04
N VAL A 55 30.83 1.16 -3.55
CA VAL A 55 30.25 2.41 -3.02
C VAL A 55 30.61 2.61 -1.55
N LEU A 56 30.52 1.56 -0.72
CA LEU A 56 30.78 1.64 0.72
C LEU A 56 32.22 2.03 1.04
N ILE A 57 33.22 1.45 0.38
CA ILE A 57 34.63 1.68 0.70
C ILE A 57 35.03 3.15 0.47
N PRO A 58 34.77 3.77 -0.70
CA PRO A 58 35.10 5.17 -0.91
C PRO A 58 34.31 6.11 0.01
N CYS A 59 33.02 5.85 0.26
CA CYS A 59 32.21 6.65 1.18
C CYS A 59 32.72 6.55 2.62
N PHE A 60 33.19 5.38 3.05
CA PHE A 60 33.79 5.18 4.37
C PHE A 60 35.08 5.99 4.54
N ILE A 61 35.99 5.86 3.58
CA ILE A 61 37.28 6.57 3.59
C ILE A 61 37.04 8.09 3.50
N GLY A 62 36.22 8.53 2.55
CA GLY A 62 35.92 9.95 2.34
C GLY A 62 35.31 10.61 3.56
N ASN A 63 34.39 9.93 4.25
CA ASN A 63 33.78 10.46 5.47
C ASN A 63 34.81 10.57 6.62
N LEU A 64 35.68 9.56 6.76
CA LEU A 64 36.73 9.58 7.78
C LEU A 64 37.79 10.67 7.51
N VAL A 65 38.08 10.95 6.24
CA VAL A 65 39.03 12.00 5.83
C VAL A 65 38.46 13.39 6.04
N THR A 66 37.17 13.59 5.78
CA THR A 66 36.54 14.92 5.80
C THR A 66 36.06 15.35 7.18
N GLU A 67 35.34 14.48 7.88
CA GLU A 67 34.69 14.82 9.16
C GLU A 67 35.37 14.16 10.38
N HIS A 68 36.33 13.24 10.16
CA HIS A 68 36.96 12.42 11.19
C HIS A 68 35.96 11.66 12.09
N ARG A 69 34.72 11.52 11.64
CA ARG A 69 33.59 10.89 12.32
C ARG A 69 32.73 10.17 11.28
N LEU A 70 32.02 9.13 11.72
CA LEU A 70 31.13 8.36 10.86
C LEU A 70 29.70 8.92 10.90
N SER A 71 29.42 10.00 10.16
CA SER A 71 28.08 10.60 10.04
C SER A 71 27.33 10.15 8.76
N TRP A 72 27.63 10.74 7.59
CA TRP A 72 26.97 10.50 6.31
C TRP A 72 27.17 9.09 5.76
N PHE A 73 28.23 8.40 6.19
CA PHE A 73 28.44 6.99 5.89
C PHE A 73 27.22 6.13 6.27
N PHE A 74 26.61 6.35 7.43
CA PHE A 74 25.43 5.57 7.85
C PHE A 74 24.19 5.88 7.00
N ILE A 75 24.09 7.08 6.44
CA ILE A 75 23.02 7.45 5.49
C ILE A 75 23.20 6.64 4.20
N VAL A 76 24.43 6.55 3.69
CA VAL A 76 24.75 5.73 2.52
C VAL A 76 24.45 4.24 2.76
N VAL A 77 24.78 3.72 3.95
CA VAL A 77 24.42 2.34 4.36
C VAL A 77 22.89 2.14 4.29
N GLY A 78 22.11 3.09 4.81
CA GLY A 78 20.64 3.04 4.73
C GLY A 78 20.13 3.03 3.29
N GLY A 79 20.67 3.88 2.41
CA GLY A 79 20.33 3.90 0.99
C GLY A 79 20.68 2.60 0.26
N LEU A 80 21.86 2.02 0.53
CA LEU A 80 22.25 0.73 -0.03
C LEU A 80 21.38 -0.41 0.51
N ALA A 81 20.97 -0.37 1.78
CA ALA A 81 20.05 -1.34 2.36
C ALA A 81 18.66 -1.29 1.70
N MET A 82 18.19 -0.09 1.30
CA MET A 82 16.96 0.05 0.51
C MET A 82 17.09 -0.62 -0.87
N ILE A 83 18.20 -0.38 -1.58
CA ILE A 83 18.45 -1.00 -2.89
C ILE A 83 18.59 -2.53 -2.75
N PHE A 84 19.31 -2.99 -1.74
CA PHE A 84 19.45 -4.40 -1.40
C PHE A 84 18.09 -5.06 -1.15
N SER A 85 17.20 -4.36 -0.46
CA SER A 85 15.85 -4.85 -0.16
C SER A 85 15.04 -5.13 -1.42
N PHE A 86 15.15 -4.30 -2.46
CA PHE A 86 14.45 -4.53 -3.73
C PHE A 86 15.12 -5.57 -4.63
N ILE A 87 16.45 -5.55 -4.68
CA ILE A 87 17.20 -6.33 -5.67
C ILE A 87 17.49 -7.76 -5.17
N ASN A 88 17.97 -7.87 -3.92
CA ASN A 88 18.55 -9.13 -3.42
C ASN A 88 17.59 -9.92 -2.53
N VAL A 89 16.73 -9.28 -1.73
CA VAL A 89 15.77 -9.99 -0.88
C VAL A 89 14.79 -10.89 -1.64
N PRO A 90 14.17 -10.48 -2.78
CA PRO A 90 13.28 -11.39 -3.51
C PRO A 90 14.03 -12.58 -4.14
N VAL A 91 15.33 -12.42 -4.41
CA VAL A 91 16.23 -13.45 -4.92
C VAL A 91 16.62 -14.46 -3.84
N MET A 92 16.88 -13.99 -2.62
CA MET A 92 17.31 -14.83 -1.49
C MET A 92 16.17 -15.63 -0.85
N THR A 93 14.92 -15.15 -0.97
CA THR A 93 13.78 -15.73 -0.27
C THR A 93 12.99 -16.71 -1.16
N LYS A 94 12.86 -17.96 -0.72
CA LYS A 94 12.08 -18.98 -1.46
C LYS A 94 10.57 -18.84 -1.25
N THR A 95 10.16 -18.28 -0.12
CA THR A 95 8.76 -18.16 0.30
C THR A 95 8.39 -16.71 0.61
N ARG A 96 7.18 -16.29 0.21
CA ARG A 96 6.59 -14.97 0.46
C ARG A 96 7.54 -13.80 0.14
N ARG A 97 8.09 -13.81 -1.07
CA ARG A 97 9.10 -12.85 -1.56
C ARG A 97 8.68 -11.40 -1.38
N ALA A 98 7.45 -11.07 -1.80
CA ALA A 98 6.93 -9.71 -1.73
C ALA A 98 6.79 -9.19 -0.29
N GLU A 99 6.32 -10.03 0.64
CA GLU A 99 6.17 -9.66 2.06
C GLU A 99 7.54 -9.37 2.70
N LYS A 100 8.51 -10.26 2.51
CA LYS A 100 9.86 -10.10 3.08
C LYS A 100 10.59 -8.90 2.46
N CYS A 101 10.45 -8.72 1.14
CA CYS A 101 10.97 -7.55 0.44
C CYS A 101 10.38 -6.26 1.02
N PHE A 102 9.06 -6.21 1.24
CA PHE A 102 8.39 -5.05 1.82
C PHE A 102 8.90 -4.73 3.23
N TRP A 103 8.97 -5.73 4.13
CA TRP A 103 9.43 -5.50 5.50
C TRP A 103 10.91 -5.11 5.57
N CYS A 104 11.77 -5.72 4.75
CA CYS A 104 13.18 -5.32 4.65
C CYS A 104 13.33 -3.89 4.12
N PHE A 105 12.57 -3.52 3.08
CA PHE A 105 12.59 -2.18 2.52
C PHE A 105 12.10 -1.15 3.53
N TYR A 106 10.96 -1.41 4.17
CA TYR A 106 10.39 -0.57 5.21
C TYR A 106 11.35 -0.40 6.40
N GLY A 107 11.98 -1.48 6.86
CA GLY A 107 12.99 -1.43 7.91
C GLY A 107 14.22 -0.62 7.53
N SER A 108 14.70 -0.77 6.29
CA SER A 108 15.83 0.01 5.76
C SER A 108 15.51 1.50 5.69
N LEU A 109 14.27 1.84 5.32
CA LEU A 109 13.77 3.20 5.26
C LEU A 109 13.68 3.82 6.66
N ILE A 110 13.12 3.11 7.65
CA ILE A 110 13.10 3.55 9.06
C ILE A 110 14.52 3.78 9.56
N TYR A 111 15.43 2.83 9.32
CA TYR A 111 16.84 2.96 9.69
C TYR A 111 17.44 4.24 9.11
N MET A 112 17.24 4.48 7.81
CA MET A 112 17.75 5.67 7.13
C MET A 112 17.18 6.95 7.76
N LEU A 113 15.88 7.02 8.07
CA LEU A 113 15.28 8.19 8.73
C LEU A 113 15.88 8.44 10.12
N CYS A 114 16.07 7.38 10.91
CA CYS A 114 16.67 7.48 12.24
C CYS A 114 18.11 8.02 12.16
N VAL A 115 18.91 7.51 11.22
CA VAL A 115 20.27 8.01 10.99
C VAL A 115 20.25 9.47 10.53
N CYS A 116 19.40 9.82 9.57
CA CYS A 116 19.25 11.20 9.10
C CYS A 116 18.88 12.14 10.25
N ARG A 117 18.02 11.73 11.19
CA ARG A 117 17.69 12.51 12.39
C ARG A 117 18.89 12.72 13.31
N ILE A 118 19.74 11.71 13.47
CA ILE A 118 20.95 11.79 14.30
C ILE A 118 21.97 12.75 13.66
N VAL A 119 22.15 12.66 12.34
CA VAL A 119 23.16 13.45 11.61
C VAL A 119 22.71 14.89 11.37
N LEU A 120 21.47 15.10 10.90
CA LEU A 120 20.97 16.42 10.49
C LEU A 120 20.25 17.19 11.61
N GLY A 121 19.86 16.51 12.68
CA GLY A 121 19.07 17.12 13.76
C GLY A 121 17.59 17.35 13.39
N GLY A 122 16.86 18.08 14.24
CA GLY A 122 15.49 18.59 14.00
C GLY A 122 14.33 17.63 14.28
N ASP A 123 13.15 18.13 14.66
CA ASP A 123 12.06 17.30 15.21
C ASP A 123 11.07 16.75 14.17
N TRP A 124 11.58 16.34 13.01
CA TRP A 124 10.77 15.86 11.88
C TRP A 124 10.61 14.32 11.85
N LEU A 125 11.40 13.57 12.62
CA LEU A 125 11.47 12.10 12.54
C LEU A 125 10.10 11.44 12.75
N ILE A 126 9.36 11.83 13.79
CA ILE A 126 8.06 11.23 14.11
C ILE A 126 7.07 11.46 12.97
N MET A 127 7.05 12.67 12.41
CA MET A 127 6.15 13.01 11.31
C MET A 127 6.49 12.23 10.03
N SER A 128 7.79 12.11 9.70
CA SER A 128 8.23 11.31 8.55
C SER A 128 7.94 9.82 8.72
N LEU A 129 8.12 9.27 9.93
CA LEU A 129 7.75 7.88 10.22
C LEU A 129 6.26 7.67 9.98
N LEU A 130 5.40 8.48 10.61
CA LEU A 130 3.95 8.36 10.46
C LEU A 130 3.49 8.50 9.00
N GLY A 131 4.03 9.49 8.27
CA GLY A 131 3.66 9.72 6.87
C GLY A 131 4.08 8.56 5.95
N ILE A 132 5.29 8.03 6.13
CA ILE A 132 5.79 6.92 5.32
C ILE A 132 5.07 5.62 5.68
N SER A 133 4.84 5.37 6.97
CA SER A 133 4.02 4.25 7.42
C SER A 133 2.62 4.33 6.82
N PHE A 134 1.98 5.50 6.84
CA PHE A 134 0.64 5.70 6.29
C PHE A 134 0.62 5.42 4.79
N GLY A 135 1.54 6.01 4.01
CA GLY A 135 1.60 5.81 2.57
C GLY A 135 1.91 4.37 2.17
N LEU A 136 2.91 3.74 2.79
CA LEU A 136 3.31 2.37 2.46
C LEU A 136 2.27 1.34 2.91
N LEU A 137 1.74 1.46 4.13
CA LEU A 137 0.76 0.51 4.63
C LEU A 137 -0.55 0.65 3.84
N SER A 138 -1.05 1.86 3.56
CA SER A 138 -2.32 2.01 2.84
C SER A 138 -2.31 1.31 1.46
N VAL A 139 -1.16 1.33 0.76
CA VAL A 139 -1.02 0.68 -0.55
C VAL A 139 -0.71 -0.81 -0.45
N PHE A 140 0.28 -1.20 0.36
CA PHE A 140 0.84 -2.56 0.32
C PHE A 140 0.20 -3.51 1.35
N LEU A 141 -0.35 -2.99 2.45
CA LEU A 141 -1.01 -3.79 3.48
C LEU A 141 -2.16 -4.66 2.93
N PRO A 142 -3.11 -4.17 2.10
CA PRO A 142 -4.15 -5.03 1.53
C PRO A 142 -3.59 -6.17 0.67
N ILE A 143 -2.51 -5.91 -0.07
CA ILE A 143 -1.84 -6.92 -0.90
C ILE A 143 -1.20 -8.00 -0.02
N ILE A 144 -0.48 -7.58 1.03
CA ILE A 144 0.19 -8.48 1.97
C ILE A 144 -0.83 -9.33 2.73
N LEU A 145 -1.90 -8.73 3.25
CA LEU A 145 -2.95 -9.46 3.96
C LEU A 145 -3.67 -10.46 3.06
N CYS A 146 -3.90 -10.15 1.78
CA CYS A 146 -4.47 -11.10 0.83
C CYS A 146 -3.61 -12.36 0.66
N SER A 147 -2.27 -12.22 0.68
CA SER A 147 -1.34 -13.35 0.57
C SER A 147 -1.35 -14.28 1.80
N TRP A 148 -1.84 -13.80 2.95
CA TRP A 148 -1.83 -14.56 4.18
C TRP A 148 -3.00 -15.57 4.23
N LYS A 149 -2.67 -16.86 4.10
CA LYS A 149 -3.59 -18.00 4.24
C LYS A 149 -3.57 -18.59 5.67
N SER A 150 -3.72 -17.74 6.69
CA SER A 150 -3.74 -18.20 8.09
C SER A 150 -5.16 -18.33 8.61
N ASN A 151 -5.41 -19.37 9.40
CA ASN A 151 -6.76 -19.73 9.90
C ASN A 151 -7.21 -18.89 11.12
N TRP A 152 -6.67 -17.68 11.29
CA TRP A 152 -6.98 -16.85 12.45
C TRP A 152 -8.29 -16.07 12.19
N PRO A 153 -9.23 -16.04 13.15
CA PRO A 153 -10.53 -15.37 12.97
C PRO A 153 -10.40 -13.89 12.58
N ILE A 154 -9.40 -13.20 13.14
CA ILE A 154 -9.13 -11.77 12.90
C ILE A 154 -8.81 -11.53 11.41
N LEU A 155 -8.07 -12.45 10.77
CA LEU A 155 -7.72 -12.36 9.35
C LEU A 155 -8.91 -12.61 8.40
N HIS A 156 -10.10 -12.95 8.91
CA HIS A 156 -11.31 -12.99 8.09
C HIS A 156 -11.76 -11.58 7.68
N HIS A 157 -11.46 -10.56 8.51
CA HIS A 157 -11.84 -9.17 8.30
C HIS A 157 -10.68 -8.31 7.77
N LYS A 158 -9.94 -8.81 6.78
CA LYS A 158 -8.75 -8.14 6.20
C LYS A 158 -8.97 -6.67 5.84
N GLY A 159 -10.10 -6.36 5.20
CA GLY A 159 -10.45 -4.99 4.83
C GLY A 159 -10.69 -4.07 6.03
N LEU A 160 -11.24 -4.59 7.13
CA LEU A 160 -11.44 -3.84 8.38
C LEU A 160 -10.10 -3.52 9.03
N ILE A 161 -9.15 -4.46 8.99
CA ILE A 161 -7.79 -4.28 9.50
C ILE A 161 -7.07 -3.19 8.71
N CYS A 162 -7.10 -3.24 7.38
CA CYS A 162 -6.45 -2.23 6.54
C CYS A 162 -7.02 -0.83 6.83
N LEU A 163 -8.34 -0.69 6.77
CA LEU A 163 -8.99 0.60 7.01
C LEU A 163 -8.76 1.09 8.44
N GLY A 164 -8.84 0.20 9.43
CA GLY A 164 -8.57 0.51 10.83
C GLY A 164 -7.15 1.03 11.04
N ILE A 165 -6.14 0.34 10.49
CA ILE A 165 -4.74 0.79 10.56
C ILE A 165 -4.57 2.14 9.89
N ASP A 166 -5.07 2.33 8.67
CA ASP A 166 -4.99 3.61 7.96
C ASP A 166 -5.65 4.74 8.76
N THR A 167 -6.78 4.48 9.40
CA THR A 167 -7.45 5.46 10.25
C THR A 167 -6.63 5.82 11.48
N VAL A 168 -6.06 4.84 12.20
CA VAL A 168 -5.20 5.11 13.36
C VAL A 168 -3.98 5.94 12.95
N LEU A 169 -3.33 5.60 11.84
CA LEU A 169 -2.19 6.37 11.34
C LEU A 169 -2.57 7.79 10.94
N ALA A 170 -3.71 7.99 10.29
CA ALA A 170 -4.20 9.33 9.95
C ALA A 170 -4.44 10.19 11.20
N TYR A 171 -5.04 9.62 12.25
CA TYR A 171 -5.26 10.32 13.52
C TYR A 171 -3.94 10.66 14.23
N LEU A 172 -3.00 9.73 14.28
CA LEU A 172 -1.67 9.97 14.84
C LEU A 172 -0.95 11.09 14.06
N MET A 173 -1.06 11.10 12.73
CA MET A 173 -0.44 12.11 11.88
C MET A 173 -1.00 13.51 12.16
N VAL A 174 -2.33 13.66 12.29
CA VAL A 174 -2.95 14.95 12.64
C VAL A 174 -2.60 15.36 14.07
N PHE A 175 -2.62 14.42 15.01
CA PHE A 175 -2.29 14.69 16.42
C PHE A 175 -0.85 15.19 16.59
N PHE A 176 0.14 14.45 16.08
CA PHE A 176 1.55 14.85 16.15
C PHE A 176 1.85 16.06 15.25
N GLY A 177 1.14 16.20 14.13
CA GLY A 177 1.19 17.40 13.30
C GLY A 177 0.82 18.67 14.09
N CYS A 178 -0.26 18.61 14.86
CA CYS A 178 -0.66 19.71 15.74
C CYS A 178 0.39 19.97 16.84
N LEU A 179 0.91 18.93 17.48
CA LEU A 179 1.87 19.08 18.58
C LEU A 179 3.21 19.70 18.15
N PHE A 180 3.75 19.31 16.99
CA PHE A 180 5.08 19.73 16.57
C PHE A 180 5.09 20.99 15.70
N TYR A 181 4.03 21.24 14.91
CA TYR A 181 4.06 22.28 13.88
C TYR A 181 3.15 23.48 14.16
N VAL A 182 2.23 23.40 15.12
CA VAL A 182 1.33 24.51 15.46
C VAL A 182 1.85 25.27 16.68
N LYS A 183 2.17 26.56 16.48
CA LYS A 183 2.58 27.44 17.58
C LYS A 183 1.37 27.78 18.46
N GLY A 184 1.53 27.67 19.78
CA GLY A 184 0.46 27.98 20.74
C GLY A 184 -0.64 26.91 20.78
N VAL A 185 -0.26 25.63 20.63
CA VAL A 185 -1.23 24.54 20.62
C VAL A 185 -2.01 24.52 21.94
N THR A 186 -3.33 24.51 21.82
CA THR A 186 -4.25 24.28 22.93
C THR A 186 -5.00 22.98 22.67
N GLY A 187 -5.49 22.33 23.74
CA GLY A 187 -6.29 21.11 23.62
C GLY A 187 -7.51 21.31 22.71
N ALA A 188 -8.06 22.53 22.65
CA ALA A 188 -9.15 22.89 21.74
C ALA A 188 -8.75 22.80 20.26
N ILE A 189 -7.59 23.32 19.87
CA ILE A 189 -7.11 23.26 18.48
C ILE A 189 -6.90 21.81 18.04
N ILE A 190 -6.32 20.97 18.91
CA ILE A 190 -6.14 19.54 18.62
C ILE A 190 -7.51 18.88 18.42
N ALA A 191 -8.46 19.13 19.34
CA ALA A 191 -9.80 18.56 19.25
C ALA A 191 -10.52 18.98 17.96
N GLN A 192 -10.40 20.25 17.53
CA GLN A 192 -10.98 20.75 16.29
C GLN A 192 -10.42 20.04 15.05
N ASN A 193 -9.09 19.91 14.95
CA ASN A 193 -8.45 19.23 13.80
C ASN A 193 -8.79 17.73 13.77
N LEU A 194 -8.86 17.08 14.93
CA LEU A 194 -9.31 15.68 15.03
C LEU A 194 -10.79 15.53 14.65
N TRP A 195 -11.64 16.49 15.00
CA TRP A 195 -13.04 16.54 14.57
C TRP A 195 -13.16 16.61 13.05
N VAL A 196 -12.40 17.50 12.42
CA VAL A 196 -12.39 17.65 10.96
C VAL A 196 -11.93 16.36 10.30
N LEU A 197 -10.84 15.75 10.80
CA LEU A 197 -10.39 14.44 10.33
C LEU A 197 -11.48 13.37 10.47
N THR A 198 -12.19 13.35 11.61
CA THR A 198 -13.28 12.40 11.85
C THR A 198 -14.33 12.49 10.77
N ILE A 199 -14.73 13.72 10.41
CA ILE A 199 -15.70 13.96 9.35
C ILE A 199 -15.17 13.29 8.06
N PHE A 200 -13.94 13.58 7.62
CA PHE A 200 -13.39 12.99 6.37
C PHE A 200 -13.29 11.46 6.41
N VAL A 201 -12.90 10.92 7.55
CA VAL A 201 -12.75 9.48 7.77
C VAL A 201 -14.12 8.78 7.71
N ILE A 202 -15.20 9.41 8.20
CA ILE A 202 -16.55 8.84 8.11
C ILE A 202 -16.95 8.55 6.66
N LEU A 203 -16.61 9.41 5.70
CA LEU A 203 -16.88 9.14 4.29
C LEU A 203 -16.18 7.86 3.82
N ALA A 204 -14.89 7.70 4.13
CA ALA A 204 -14.14 6.50 3.76
C ALA A 204 -14.75 5.22 4.36
N TRP A 205 -15.20 5.29 5.62
CA TRP A 205 -15.91 4.19 6.28
C TRP A 205 -17.27 3.88 5.65
N LEU A 206 -18.06 4.90 5.29
CA LEU A 206 -19.34 4.71 4.60
C LEU A 206 -19.14 4.00 3.26
N ILE A 207 -18.16 4.43 2.47
CA ILE A 207 -17.82 3.77 1.20
C ILE A 207 -17.41 2.31 1.44
N PHE A 208 -16.54 2.06 2.43
CA PHE A 208 -16.14 0.70 2.79
C PHE A 208 -17.33 -0.19 3.16
N VAL A 209 -18.27 0.33 3.96
CA VAL A 209 -19.47 -0.40 4.38
C VAL A 209 -20.37 -0.75 3.20
N VAL A 210 -20.57 0.19 2.28
CA VAL A 210 -21.37 -0.01 1.05
C VAL A 210 -20.79 -1.14 0.20
N PHE A 211 -19.47 -1.16 0.00
CA PHE A 211 -18.85 -2.20 -0.81
C PHE A 211 -18.81 -3.56 -0.11
N ARG A 212 -18.48 -3.59 1.19
CA ARG A 212 -18.19 -4.84 1.91
C ARG A 212 -19.41 -5.52 2.53
N TYR A 213 -20.33 -4.76 3.13
CA TYR A 213 -21.42 -5.31 3.94
C TYR A 213 -22.79 -5.25 3.27
N ILE A 214 -23.05 -4.24 2.43
CA ILE A 214 -24.34 -4.13 1.75
C ILE A 214 -24.43 -5.19 0.63
N ARG A 215 -25.52 -5.97 0.64
CA ARG A 215 -25.82 -7.00 -0.36
C ARG A 215 -26.70 -6.41 -1.47
N CYS A 216 -26.11 -5.66 -2.39
CA CYS A 216 -26.78 -5.14 -3.58
C CYS A 216 -25.96 -5.41 -4.86
N SER A 217 -26.56 -5.18 -6.03
CA SER A 217 -25.85 -5.26 -7.32
C SER A 217 -24.66 -4.29 -7.37
N ARG A 218 -23.67 -4.58 -8.22
CA ARG A 218 -22.46 -3.73 -8.34
C ARG A 218 -22.82 -2.29 -8.73
N LEU A 219 -23.83 -2.12 -9.58
CA LEU A 219 -24.31 -0.81 -10.01
C LEU A 219 -25.02 -0.04 -8.89
N MET A 220 -25.79 -0.73 -8.06
CA MET A 220 -26.40 -0.13 -6.87
C MET A 220 -25.34 0.34 -5.88
N LYS A 221 -24.26 -0.42 -5.69
CA LYS A 221 -23.15 -0.03 -4.81
C LYS A 221 -22.45 1.23 -5.31
N THR A 222 -22.17 1.30 -6.62
CA THR A 222 -21.54 2.49 -7.22
C THR A 222 -22.47 3.70 -7.15
N SER A 223 -23.77 3.53 -7.37
CA SER A 223 -24.73 4.64 -7.34
C SER A 223 -24.93 5.21 -5.93
N ILE A 224 -25.04 4.35 -4.91
CA ILE A 224 -25.05 4.76 -3.50
C ILE A 224 -23.75 5.50 -3.15
N THR A 225 -22.60 5.01 -3.60
CA THR A 225 -21.30 5.66 -3.35
C THR A 225 -21.23 7.05 -3.97
N VAL A 226 -21.69 7.21 -5.21
CA VAL A 226 -21.73 8.51 -5.89
C VAL A 226 -22.68 9.48 -5.18
N ALA A 227 -23.86 9.01 -4.76
CA ALA A 227 -24.79 9.82 -3.98
C ALA A 227 -24.17 10.26 -2.64
N LEU A 228 -23.49 9.36 -1.91
CA LEU A 228 -22.78 9.69 -0.67
C LEU A 228 -21.68 10.74 -0.89
N CYS A 229 -20.89 10.64 -1.96
CA CYS A 229 -19.90 11.66 -2.32
C CYS A 229 -20.55 13.00 -2.66
N GLY A 230 -21.72 13.00 -3.30
CA GLY A 230 -22.51 14.21 -3.58
C GLY A 230 -23.01 14.89 -2.30
N VAL A 231 -23.63 14.13 -1.39
CA VAL A 231 -24.05 14.62 -0.05
C VAL A 231 -22.85 15.19 0.70
N TRP A 232 -21.73 14.47 0.66
CA TRP A 232 -20.50 14.88 1.30
C TRP A 232 -19.98 16.22 0.78
N MET A 233 -19.80 16.37 -0.54
CA MET A 233 -19.32 17.61 -1.14
C MET A 233 -20.27 18.79 -0.88
N PHE A 234 -21.59 18.54 -0.85
CA PHE A 234 -22.56 19.57 -0.54
C PHE A 234 -22.48 20.07 0.90
N LEU A 235 -22.20 19.18 1.87
CA LEU A 235 -22.19 19.50 3.30
C LEU A 235 -20.81 19.77 3.88
N ALA A 236 -19.72 19.45 3.17
CA ALA A 236 -18.36 19.50 3.69
C ALA A 236 -18.01 20.87 4.30
N ASP A 237 -18.29 21.97 3.60
CA ASP A 237 -18.01 23.32 4.09
C ASP A 237 -18.79 23.65 5.36
N THR A 238 -20.06 23.23 5.43
CA THR A 238 -20.88 23.40 6.63
C THR A 238 -20.28 22.61 7.80
N MET A 239 -19.89 21.34 7.57
CA MET A 239 -19.31 20.49 8.61
C MET A 239 -17.96 21.02 9.12
N VAL A 240 -17.11 21.52 8.23
CA VAL A 240 -15.83 22.15 8.58
C VAL A 240 -16.07 23.48 9.31
N SER A 241 -17.07 24.26 8.88
CA SER A 241 -17.42 25.52 9.55
C SER A 241 -17.88 25.31 10.99
N ILE A 242 -18.57 24.20 11.29
CA ILE A 242 -18.96 23.86 12.67
C ILE A 242 -17.73 23.60 13.54
N ALA A 243 -16.65 23.05 12.97
CA ALA A 243 -15.43 22.75 13.71
C ALA A 243 -14.57 24.00 13.98
N TYR A 244 -14.45 24.93 13.03
CA TYR A 244 -13.54 26.08 13.15
C TYR A 244 -14.22 27.43 13.41
N SER A 245 -15.49 27.60 13.04
CA SER A 245 -16.19 28.88 13.08
C SER A 245 -17.32 28.87 14.11
N SER A 246 -17.52 30.00 14.77
CA SER A 246 -18.70 30.26 15.63
C SER A 246 -19.97 30.51 14.81
N ARG A 247 -19.85 30.74 13.50
CA ARG A 247 -20.97 30.89 12.57
C ARG A 247 -21.02 29.73 11.60
N ILE A 248 -22.17 29.06 11.59
CA ILE A 248 -22.48 27.94 10.69
C ILE A 248 -22.70 28.50 9.29
N VAL A 249 -21.85 28.11 8.35
CA VAL A 249 -22.03 28.43 6.93
C VAL A 249 -23.12 27.49 6.40
N ARG A 250 -24.30 28.05 6.10
CA ARG A 250 -25.39 27.28 5.51
C ARG A 250 -25.04 26.95 4.05
N PRO A 251 -25.33 25.72 3.59
CA PRO A 251 -25.08 25.37 2.20
C PRO A 251 -26.00 26.18 1.30
N GLY A 252 -25.41 26.90 0.35
CA GLY A 252 -26.12 27.71 -0.65
C GLY A 252 -25.96 27.09 -2.04
N VAL A 253 -26.94 27.29 -2.91
CA VAL A 253 -26.82 26.83 -4.31
C VAL A 253 -27.07 28.01 -5.20
N ASN A 254 -26.13 28.27 -6.11
CA ASN A 254 -26.28 29.31 -7.11
C ASN A 254 -25.62 28.87 -8.41
N PHE A 255 -26.40 28.29 -9.32
CA PHE A 255 -25.94 27.85 -10.63
C PHE A 255 -25.55 28.98 -11.59
N HIS A 256 -25.76 30.25 -11.21
CA HIS A 256 -25.27 31.39 -11.97
C HIS A 256 -23.85 31.81 -11.55
N ASN A 257 -23.45 31.51 -10.31
CA ASN A 257 -22.13 31.84 -9.78
C ASN A 257 -21.36 30.58 -9.35
N TRP A 258 -20.61 30.01 -10.29
CA TRP A 258 -19.80 28.81 -10.06
C TRP A 258 -18.46 29.06 -9.38
N MET A 259 -17.98 30.32 -9.37
CA MET A 259 -16.71 30.65 -8.74
C MET A 259 -16.81 30.58 -7.23
N ASP A 260 -17.88 31.14 -6.65
CA ASP A 260 -18.05 31.17 -5.20
C ASP A 260 -18.78 29.93 -4.64
N PHE A 261 -19.65 29.30 -5.43
CA PHE A 261 -20.48 28.15 -5.01
C PHE A 261 -20.09 26.83 -5.70
N GLY A 262 -18.89 26.76 -6.29
CA GLY A 262 -18.46 25.62 -7.09
C GLY A 262 -18.61 24.28 -6.39
N GLY A 263 -18.11 24.16 -5.15
CA GLY A 263 -18.19 22.90 -4.37
C GLY A 263 -19.63 22.45 -4.10
N GLN A 264 -20.50 23.38 -3.70
CA GLN A 264 -21.91 23.10 -3.38
C GLN A 264 -22.72 22.78 -4.64
N ASN A 265 -22.52 23.53 -5.73
CA ASN A 265 -23.15 23.26 -7.02
C ASN A 265 -22.74 21.89 -7.57
N ILE A 266 -21.43 21.57 -7.55
CA ILE A 266 -20.90 20.27 -8.00
C ILE A 266 -21.45 19.14 -7.12
N GLY A 267 -21.43 19.31 -5.80
CA GLY A 267 -21.97 18.32 -4.86
C GLY A 267 -23.44 18.01 -5.13
N LEU A 268 -24.26 19.03 -5.39
CA LEU A 268 -25.68 18.86 -5.72
C LEU A 268 -25.88 18.15 -7.06
N VAL A 269 -25.12 18.50 -8.10
CA VAL A 269 -25.19 17.83 -9.41
C VAL A 269 -24.82 16.35 -9.26
N ILE A 270 -23.74 16.04 -8.54
CA ILE A 270 -23.30 14.66 -8.30
C ILE A 270 -24.33 13.89 -7.48
N LEU A 271 -24.99 14.53 -6.51
CA LEU A 271 -26.08 13.94 -5.75
C LEU A 271 -27.28 13.59 -6.65
N ILE A 272 -27.70 14.51 -7.53
CA ILE A 272 -28.78 14.27 -8.50
C ILE A 272 -28.43 13.09 -9.41
N VAL A 273 -27.21 13.07 -9.97
CA VAL A 273 -26.72 11.97 -10.82
C VAL A 273 -26.72 10.65 -10.04
N GLY A 274 -26.23 10.66 -8.80
CA GLY A 274 -26.27 9.50 -7.90
C GLY A 274 -27.69 8.98 -7.69
N ALA A 275 -28.65 9.85 -7.40
CA ALA A 275 -30.06 9.50 -7.19
C ALA A 275 -30.70 8.89 -8.45
N VAL A 276 -30.44 9.47 -9.63
CA VAL A 276 -30.91 8.92 -10.91
C VAL A 276 -30.31 7.53 -11.17
N MET A 277 -29.02 7.35 -10.91
CA MET A 277 -28.37 6.04 -11.05
C MET A 277 -28.92 5.00 -10.07
N ILE A 278 -29.28 5.41 -8.83
CA ILE A 278 -29.95 4.54 -7.86
C ILE A 278 -31.28 4.08 -8.45
N ALA A 279 -32.14 5.01 -8.89
CA ALA A 279 -33.44 4.67 -9.48
C ALA A 279 -33.31 3.74 -10.71
N ALA A 280 -32.38 4.04 -11.62
CA ALA A 280 -32.11 3.18 -12.78
C ALA A 280 -31.63 1.77 -12.38
N SER A 281 -30.76 1.68 -11.36
CA SER A 281 -30.28 0.39 -10.85
C SER A 281 -31.38 -0.42 -10.16
N MET A 282 -32.30 0.23 -9.42
CA MET A 282 -33.47 -0.43 -8.84
C MET A 282 -34.39 -1.02 -9.93
N ILE A 283 -34.71 -0.24 -10.97
CA ILE A 283 -35.56 -0.69 -12.08
C ILE A 283 -34.91 -1.89 -12.79
N ARG A 284 -33.59 -1.85 -12.98
CA ARG A 284 -32.85 -2.96 -13.60
C ARG A 284 -32.88 -4.23 -12.73
N ASP A 285 -32.71 -4.08 -11.43
CA ASP A 285 -32.68 -5.23 -10.50
C ASP A 285 -34.08 -5.83 -10.32
N MET A 286 -35.17 -5.07 -10.44
CA MET A 286 -36.55 -5.60 -10.46
C MET A 286 -36.91 -6.36 -11.74
N ARG A 287 -36.21 -6.11 -12.86
CA ARG A 287 -36.45 -6.76 -14.16
C ARG A 287 -35.71 -8.10 -14.33
N LYS A 288 -34.86 -8.48 -13.37
CA LYS A 288 -34.13 -9.76 -13.36
C LYS A 288 -34.79 -10.75 -12.41
#